data_AF-A0A840IHX7-F1
#
_entry.id   AF-A0A840IHX7-F1
#
_cell.length_a   1.000
_cell.length_b   1.000
_cell.length_c   1.000
_cell.angle_alpha   90.00
_cell.angle_beta   90.00
_cell.angle_gamma   90.00
#
_symmetry.space_group_name_H-M   'P 1'
#
loop_
_entity.id
_entity.type
_entity.pdbx_description
1 polymer ?
#
loop_
_entity_poly.entity_id
_entity_poly.type
_entity_poly.pdbx_seq_one_letter_code
_entity_poly.pdbx_strand_id
1 'polypeptide(L)' 'MPLLADPDHAVARLYGVGSRLTGTKRATFLVDEAGTVVWKKVHAVGLTYVTVDELQRVIAGLPAAAG' A
#
# COMPACT_ATOMS: atom_id res chain seq x y z
N MET A 1 13.29 -4.91 -7.67
CA MET A 1 12.48 -4.07 -6.76
C MET A 1 13.30 -3.84 -5.49
N PRO A 2 13.59 -2.60 -5.10
CA PRO A 2 14.29 -2.32 -3.85
C PRO A 2 13.39 -2.65 -2.65
N LEU A 3 13.99 -3.05 -1.53
CA LEU A 3 13.31 -3.23 -0.25
C LEU A 3 13.68 -2.06 0.66
N LEU A 4 12.66 -1.47 1.30
CA LEU A 4 12.83 -0.38 2.25
C LEU A 4 12.77 -0.94 3.68
N ALA A 5 13.75 -0.56 4.51
CA ALA A 5 13.76 -0.89 5.92
C ALA A 5 12.95 0.13 6.73
N ASP A 6 12.13 -0.35 7.67
CA ASP A 6 11.38 0.46 8.65
C ASP A 6 11.64 -0.10 10.07
N PRO A 7 12.89 0.00 10.57
CA PRO A 7 13.31 -0.71 11.79
C PRO A 7 12.54 -0.28 13.05
N ASP A 8 12.09 0.97 13.10
CA ASP A 8 11.32 1.51 14.23
C ASP A 8 9.79 1.37 14.05
N HIS A 9 9.36 0.78 12.93
CA HIS A 9 7.96 0.70 12.51
C HIS A 9 7.27 2.07 12.45
N ALA A 10 8.02 3.14 12.19
CA ALA A 10 7.51 4.51 12.17
C ALA A 10 6.62 4.72 10.94
N VAL A 11 7.06 4.24 9.77
CA VAL A 11 6.28 4.34 8.52
C VAL A 11 5.05 3.45 8.61
N ALA A 12 5.19 2.20 9.07
CA ALA A 12 4.05 1.31 9.25
C ALA A 12 2.96 1.89 10.17
N ARG A 13 3.35 2.56 11.28
CA ARG A 13 2.41 3.27 12.16
C ARG A 13 1.76 4.46 11.47
N LEU A 14 2.54 5.30 10.79
CA LEU A 14 2.04 6.48 10.08
C LEU A 14 0.95 6.11 9.06
N TYR A 15 1.14 4.99 8.35
CA TYR A 15 0.19 4.50 7.34
C TYR A 15 -0.96 3.65 7.93
N GLY A 16 -1.02 3.48 9.25
CA GLY A 16 -2.07 2.72 9.94
C GLY A 16 -1.99 1.20 9.74
N VAL A 17 -0.84 0.71 9.28
CA VAL A 17 -0.59 -0.71 8.99
C VAL A 17 0.31 -1.39 10.03
N GLY A 18 0.64 -0.70 11.12
CA GLY A 18 1.28 -1.31 12.27
C GLY A 18 0.43 -2.46 12.86
N SER A 19 1.09 -3.55 13.24
CA SER A 19 0.49 -4.72 13.88
C SER A 19 1.32 -5.12 15.10
N ARG A 20 0.68 -5.29 16.25
CA ARG A 20 1.36 -5.78 17.46
C ARG A 20 1.81 -7.24 17.34
N LEU A 21 1.16 -8.04 16.47
CA LEU A 21 1.44 -9.47 16.32
C LEU A 21 2.46 -9.75 15.20
N THR A 22 2.40 -9.01 14.10
CA THR A 22 3.18 -9.28 12.88
C THR A 22 4.14 -8.15 12.49
N GLY A 23 4.28 -7.12 13.34
CA GLY A 23 5.03 -5.90 13.05
C GLY A 23 4.30 -4.98 12.08
N THR A 24 4.13 -5.43 10.84
CA THR A 24 3.44 -4.69 9.76
C THR A 24 2.38 -5.60 9.11
N LYS A 25 1.18 -5.05 8.88
CA LYS A 25 0.13 -5.71 8.11
C LYS A 25 0.51 -5.70 6.64
N ARG A 26 0.11 -6.75 5.91
CA ARG A 26 0.23 -6.74 4.45
C ARG A 26 -0.67 -5.64 3.89
N ALA A 27 -0.08 -4.72 3.15
CA ALA A 27 -0.78 -3.63 2.50
C ALA A 27 -0.13 -3.28 1.17
N THR A 28 -0.96 -2.78 0.25
CA THR A 28 -0.54 -2.21 -1.03
C THR A 28 -1.06 -0.80 -1.13
N PHE A 29 -0.20 0.11 -1.56
CA PHE A 29 -0.51 1.53 -1.75
C PHE A 29 -0.21 1.89 -3.21
N LEU A 30 -1.08 2.69 -3.81
CA LEU A 30 -0.80 3.39 -5.06
C LEU A 30 -0.53 4.85 -4.72
N VAL A 31 0.61 5.34 -5.18
CA VAL A 31 1.09 6.71 -4.95
C VAL A 31 1.22 7.37 -6.32
N ASP A 32 0.67 8.57 -6.47
CA ASP A 32 0.75 9.35 -7.70
C ASP A 32 2.07 10.15 -7.81
N GLU A 33 2.23 10.89 -8.91
CA GLU A 33 3.39 11.74 -9.19
C GLU A 33 3.58 12.88 -8.19
N ALA A 34 2.51 13.31 -7.50
CA ALA A 34 2.57 14.32 -6.45
C ALA A 34 2.94 13.74 -5.07
N GLY A 35 3.12 12.42 -4.97
CA GLY A 35 3.40 11.73 -3.72
C GLY A 35 2.15 11.47 -2.87
N THR A 36 0.96 11.57 -3.45
CA THR A 36 -0.32 11.35 -2.76
C THR A 36 -0.71 9.87 -2.83
N VAL A 37 -1.17 9.31 -1.70
CA VAL A 37 -1.77 7.97 -1.69
C VAL A 37 -3.19 8.07 -2.27
N VAL A 38 -3.34 7.73 -3.55
CA VAL A 38 -4.62 7.76 -4.26
C VAL A 38 -5.48 6.52 -4.01
N TRP A 39 -4.85 5.42 -3.59
CA TRP A 39 -5.55 4.19 -3.23
C TRP A 39 -4.72 3.32 -2.27
N LYS A 40 -5.40 2.55 -1.42
CA LYS A 40 -4.77 1.54 -0.56
C LYS A 40 -5.66 0.33 -0.32
N LYS A 41 -5.03 -0.83 -0.13
CA LYS A 41 -5.67 -2.04 0.40
C LYS A 41 -4.84 -2.62 1.53
N VAL A 42 -5.47 -2.81 2.69
CA VAL A 42 -4.86 -3.38 3.89
C VAL A 42 -5.56 -4.70 4.19
N HIS A 43 -4.80 -5.79 4.25
CA HIS A 43 -5.34 -7.11 4.54
C HIS A 43 -5.43 -7.31 6.07
N ALA A 44 -6.62 -7.68 6.56
CA ALA A 44 -6.87 -7.84 7.99
C ALA A 44 -6.16 -9.06 8.60
N VAL A 45 -6.07 -10.16 7.84
CA VAL A 45 -5.36 -11.40 8.22
C VAL A 45 -4.67 -11.94 6.98
N GLY A 46 -3.35 -12.11 7.08
CA GLY A 46 -2.47 -12.32 5.93
C GLY A 46 -2.56 -13.72 5.36
N LEU A 47 -3.30 -13.89 4.27
CA LEU A 47 -3.14 -15.03 3.34
C LEU A 47 -3.32 -14.66 1.87
N THR A 48 -3.65 -13.41 1.54
CA THR A 48 -3.90 -12.99 0.15
C THR A 48 -3.09 -11.75 -0.22
N TYR A 49 -2.83 -11.59 -1.52
CA TYR A 49 -2.15 -10.44 -2.11
C TYR A 49 -3.11 -9.71 -3.05
N VAL A 50 -2.82 -8.44 -3.34
CA VAL A 50 -3.47 -7.75 -4.46
C VAL A 50 -2.94 -8.36 -5.75
N THR A 51 -3.85 -8.82 -6.62
CA THR A 51 -3.47 -9.40 -7.90
C THR A 51 -3.14 -8.32 -8.92
N VAL A 52 -2.42 -8.68 -9.97
CA VAL A 52 -2.13 -7.77 -11.09
C VAL A 52 -3.43 -7.28 -11.74
N ASP A 53 -4.40 -8.17 -11.96
CA ASP A 53 -5.71 -7.81 -12.53
C ASP A 53 -6.50 -6.83 -11.65
N GLU A 54 -6.37 -6.94 -10.32
CA GLU A 54 -6.95 -5.98 -9.40
C GLU A 54 -6.26 -4.62 -9.53
N LEU A 55 -4.92 -4.59 -9.55
CA LEU A 55 -4.16 -3.35 -9.75
C LEU A 55 -4.50 -2.67 -11.08
N GLN A 56 -4.60 -3.43 -12.17
CA GLN A 56 -4.96 -2.90 -13.49
C GLN A 56 -6.35 -2.24 -13.46
N ARG A 57 -7.34 -2.88 -12.82
CA ARG A 57 -8.69 -2.32 -12.70
C ARG A 57 -8.71 -1.05 -11.85
N VAL A 58 -7.97 -1.04 -10.73
CA VAL A 58 -7.87 0.15 -9.88
C VAL A 58 -7.23 1.29 -10.66
N ILE A 59 -6.08 1.05 -11.29
CA ILE A 59 -5.34 2.06 -12.06
C ILE A 59 -6.20 2.61 -13.21
N ALA A 60 -6.89 1.75 -13.96
CA ALA A 60 -7.77 2.19 -15.04
C ALA A 60 -8.98 3.03 -14.57
N GLY A 61 -9.36 2.91 -13.28
CA GLY A 61 -10.43 3.70 -12.67
C GLY A 61 -9.96 5.00 -12.01
N LEU A 62 -8.64 5.25 -11.94
CA LEU A 62 -8.12 6.51 -11.42
C LEU A 62 -8.28 7.61 -12.49
N PRO A 63 -8.55 8.87 -12.08
CA PRO A 63 -8.51 9.99 -13.01
C PRO A 63 -7.12 10.06 -13.67
N ALA A 64 -7.07 10.56 -14.91
CA ALA A 64 -5.79 10.81 -15.56
C ALA A 64 -4.95 11.73 -14.66
N ALA A 65 -3.67 11.38 -14.50
CA ALA A 65 -2.68 12.18 -13.79
C ALA A 65 -2.81 13.64 -14.25
N ALA A 66 -3.01 14.54 -13.29
CA ALA A 66 -3.03 15.97 -13.57
C ALA A 66 -1.58 16.40 -13.74
N GLY A 67 -1.08 16.28 -14.98
CA GLY A 67 0.28 16.66 -15.35
C GLY A 67 0.57 18.15 -15.19
#